data_AF-A0A7K4BJG1-F1
#
_entry.id   AF-A0A7K4BJG1-F1
#
_cell.length_a   1.000
_cell.length_b   1.000
_cell.length_c   1.000
_cell.angle_alpha   90.00
_cell.angle_beta   90.00
_cell.angle_gamma   90.00
#
_symmetry.space_group_name_H-M   'P 1'
#
loop_
_entity.id
_entity.type
_entity.pdbx_description
1 polymer ?
#
loop_
_entity_poly.entity_id
_entity_poly.type
_entity_poly.pdbx_seq_one_letter_code
_entity_poly.pdbx_strand_id
1 'polypeptide(L)'
;MKFIYRVRGDGLYILDIQATDERIKTAAKFLAQYEPAKILVVTSRQYGQYPAKMFADAIGGMAVIGRFIPGMLTNQRLHGLTRYVEPDVIVATDPIGDAQAITEAVQVGIPIVALCDTNNMTKYIDVVIPTNNKGRKALSMIYYLLTKEVLRLRGVATSLTPEDFETEL
;
A
#
# COMPACT_ATOMS: atom_id res chain seq x y z
N MET A 1 -6.43 -18.04 7.99
CA MET A 1 -7.25 -18.59 6.89
C MET A 1 -8.53 -17.78 6.59
N LYS A 2 -8.57 -16.45 6.82
CA LYS A 2 -9.81 -15.65 6.68
C LYS A 2 -10.08 -15.09 5.27
N PHE A 3 -9.11 -15.15 4.36
CA PHE A 3 -9.15 -14.49 3.04
C PHE A 3 -8.88 -15.44 1.86
N ILE A 4 -8.80 -16.75 2.12
CA ILE A 4 -8.55 -17.77 1.10
C ILE A 4 -9.89 -18.39 0.75
N TYR A 5 -10.29 -18.29 -0.51
CA TYR A 5 -11.52 -18.87 -1.02
C TYR A 5 -11.39 -20.38 -1.26
N ARG A 6 -10.36 -20.80 -2.02
CA ARG A 6 -10.08 -22.22 -2.28
C ARG A 6 -8.62 -22.45 -2.64
N VAL A 7 -8.19 -23.71 -2.58
CA VAL A 7 -6.89 -24.16 -3.09
C VAL A 7 -7.11 -24.81 -4.44
N ARG A 8 -6.33 -24.41 -5.46
CA ARG A 8 -6.33 -25.04 -6.78
C ARG A 8 -5.60 -26.38 -6.71
N GLY A 9 -5.88 -27.30 -7.63
CA GLY A 9 -5.17 -28.61 -7.70
C GLY A 9 -3.65 -28.50 -7.75
N ASP A 10 -3.11 -27.37 -8.23
CA ASP A 10 -1.67 -27.08 -8.32
C ASP A 10 -1.07 -26.53 -7.01
N GLY A 11 -1.82 -26.49 -5.91
CA GLY A 11 -1.36 -25.97 -4.62
C GLY A 11 -1.36 -24.45 -4.50
N LEU A 12 -1.78 -23.72 -5.52
CA LEU A 12 -1.97 -22.26 -5.45
C LEU A 12 -3.24 -21.91 -4.69
N TYR A 13 -3.11 -20.99 -3.74
CA TYR A 13 -4.23 -20.44 -2.98
C TYR A 13 -4.92 -19.35 -3.81
N ILE A 14 -6.25 -19.42 -3.88
CA ILE A 14 -7.09 -18.41 -4.51
C ILE A 14 -7.64 -17.51 -3.41
N LEU A 15 -7.36 -16.21 -3.50
CA LEU A 15 -7.89 -15.19 -2.61
C LEU A 15 -9.35 -14.88 -2.95
N ASP A 16 -10.13 -14.54 -1.91
CA ASP A 16 -11.51 -14.10 -2.09
C ASP A 16 -11.59 -12.66 -2.59
N ILE A 17 -12.10 -12.48 -3.81
CA ILE A 17 -12.23 -11.18 -4.47
C ILE A 17 -13.28 -10.30 -3.77
N GLN A 18 -14.33 -10.88 -3.21
CA GLN A 18 -15.36 -10.10 -2.49
C GLN A 18 -14.74 -9.49 -1.23
N ALA A 19 -13.98 -10.29 -0.48
CA ALA A 19 -13.23 -9.81 0.67
C ALA A 19 -12.21 -8.73 0.28
N THR A 20 -11.54 -8.85 -0.87
CA THR A 20 -10.64 -7.82 -1.40
C THR A 20 -11.39 -6.51 -1.66
N ASP A 21 -12.53 -6.54 -2.37
CA ASP A 21 -13.32 -5.33 -2.68
C ASP A 21 -13.80 -4.61 -1.41
N GLU A 22 -14.32 -5.35 -0.45
CA GLU A 22 -14.74 -4.79 0.85
C GLU A 22 -13.57 -4.16 1.61
N ARG A 23 -12.41 -4.80 1.59
CA ARG A 23 -11.19 -4.28 2.23
C ARG A 23 -10.63 -3.06 1.53
N ILE A 24 -10.68 -2.97 0.20
CA ILE A 24 -10.31 -1.75 -0.53
C ILE A 24 -11.20 -0.59 -0.11
N LYS A 25 -12.52 -0.79 -0.07
CA LYS A 25 -13.46 0.24 0.38
C LYS A 25 -13.21 0.68 1.84
N THR A 26 -12.89 -0.28 2.71
CA THR A 26 -12.56 -0.01 4.11
C THR A 26 -11.26 0.77 4.24
N ALA A 27 -10.22 0.38 3.50
CA ALA A 27 -8.95 1.08 3.44
C ALA A 27 -9.09 2.49 2.86
N ALA A 28 -9.88 2.66 1.80
CA ALA A 28 -10.14 3.98 1.21
C ALA A 28 -10.84 4.91 2.20
N LYS A 29 -11.85 4.41 2.94
CA LYS A 29 -12.51 5.17 4.02
C LYS A 29 -11.54 5.56 5.13
N PHE A 30 -10.65 4.65 5.51
CA PHE A 30 -9.62 4.91 6.51
C PHE A 30 -8.65 5.99 6.04
N LEU A 31 -8.10 5.86 4.84
CA LEU A 31 -7.15 6.82 4.24
C LEU A 31 -7.79 8.18 3.96
N ALA A 32 -9.09 8.24 3.66
CA ALA A 32 -9.81 9.48 3.43
C ALA A 32 -9.91 10.38 4.67
N GLN A 33 -9.76 9.83 5.88
CA GLN A 33 -9.79 10.58 7.14
C GLN A 33 -8.49 11.35 7.42
N TYR A 34 -7.39 10.97 6.76
CA TYR A 34 -6.08 11.58 6.95
C TYR A 34 -5.81 12.66 5.92
N GLU A 35 -4.98 13.63 6.30
CA GLU A 35 -4.45 14.64 5.39
C GLU A 35 -3.55 13.98 4.34
N PRO A 36 -3.67 14.34 3.04
CA PRO A 36 -2.90 13.68 1.99
C PRO A 36 -1.39 13.76 2.19
N ALA A 37 -0.86 14.90 2.62
CA ALA A 37 0.56 15.10 2.87
C ALA A 37 1.12 14.22 4.00
N LYS A 38 0.25 13.62 4.82
CA LYS A 38 0.60 12.75 5.95
C LYS A 38 0.46 11.27 5.64
N ILE A 39 0.07 10.90 4.42
CA ILE A 39 0.01 9.52 3.96
C ILE A 39 1.36 9.18 3.33
N LEU A 40 2.04 8.16 3.87
CA LEU A 40 3.28 7.64 3.31
C LEU A 40 3.05 6.28 2.65
N VAL A 41 3.39 6.18 1.37
CA VAL A 41 3.33 4.94 0.60
C VAL A 41 4.73 4.36 0.50
N VAL A 42 4.91 3.10 0.89
CA VAL A 42 6.22 2.44 0.89
C VAL A 42 6.17 1.20 0.01
N THR A 43 7.18 1.06 -0.86
CA THR A 43 7.33 -0.13 -1.67
C THR A 43 8.77 -0.38 -2.09
N SER A 44 9.26 -1.56 -1.77
CA SER A 44 10.55 -2.09 -2.23
C SER A 44 10.42 -2.90 -3.53
N ARG A 45 9.20 -3.32 -3.88
CA ARG A 45 8.91 -4.19 -5.02
C ARG A 45 8.96 -3.42 -6.34
N GLN A 46 9.77 -3.87 -7.30
CA GLN A 46 9.94 -3.21 -8.61
C GLN A 46 8.60 -2.94 -9.33
N TYR A 47 7.73 -3.94 -9.45
CA TYR A 47 6.41 -3.77 -10.08
C TYR A 47 5.43 -2.93 -9.25
N GLY A 48 5.71 -2.71 -7.97
CA GLY A 48 4.91 -1.85 -7.09
C GLY A 48 5.33 -0.38 -7.13
N GLN A 49 6.57 -0.07 -7.53
CA GLN A 49 7.12 1.30 -7.46
C GLN A 49 6.30 2.31 -8.26
N TYR A 50 5.99 2.00 -9.52
CA TYR A 50 5.22 2.89 -10.37
C TYR A 50 3.77 3.09 -9.90
N PRO A 51 2.95 2.03 -9.69
CA PRO A 51 1.57 2.23 -9.25
C PRO A 51 1.48 2.86 -7.85
N ALA A 52 2.42 2.56 -6.95
CA ALA A 52 2.47 3.22 -5.64
C ALA A 52 2.81 4.71 -5.75
N LYS A 53 3.74 5.08 -6.64
CA LYS A 53 4.07 6.48 -6.92
C LYS A 53 2.88 7.21 -7.53
N MET A 54 2.24 6.63 -8.54
CA MET A 54 1.04 7.20 -9.17
C MET A 54 -0.09 7.40 -8.14
N PHE A 55 -0.29 6.44 -7.24
CA PHE A 55 -1.25 6.56 -6.14
C PHE A 55 -0.88 7.73 -5.22
N ALA A 56 0.38 7.86 -4.80
CA ALA A 56 0.83 8.96 -3.96
C ALA A 56 0.67 10.32 -4.64
N ASP A 57 1.06 10.44 -5.91
CA ASP A 57 0.94 11.67 -6.69
C ASP A 57 -0.54 12.06 -6.86
N ALA A 58 -1.42 11.09 -7.12
CA ALA A 58 -2.85 11.33 -7.31
C ALA A 58 -3.55 11.78 -6.02
N ILE A 59 -3.16 11.25 -4.85
CA ILE A 59 -3.72 11.70 -3.57
C ILE A 59 -3.05 12.98 -3.05
N GLY A 60 -1.84 13.31 -3.51
CA GLY A 60 -0.99 14.38 -2.96
C GLY A 60 -0.20 13.96 -1.71
N GLY A 61 0.17 12.68 -1.63
CA GLY A 61 0.90 12.08 -0.51
C GLY A 61 2.38 11.84 -0.81
N MET A 62 3.06 11.24 0.15
CA MET A 62 4.49 10.93 0.03
C MET A 62 4.69 9.49 -0.43
N ALA A 63 5.66 9.26 -1.31
CA ALA A 63 6.08 7.92 -1.71
C ALA A 63 7.56 7.69 -1.43
N VAL A 64 7.87 6.55 -0.82
CA VAL A 64 9.23 6.02 -0.69
C VAL A 64 9.28 4.73 -1.49
N ILE A 65 9.87 4.84 -2.67
CA ILE A 65 10.03 3.73 -3.62
C ILE A 65 11.45 3.18 -3.56
N GLY A 66 11.58 1.86 -3.73
CA GLY A 66 12.87 1.18 -3.70
C GLY A 66 13.35 0.88 -2.28
N ARG A 67 14.64 1.07 -2.03
CA ARG A 67 15.23 0.72 -0.73
C ARG A 67 14.77 1.69 0.35
N PHE A 68 14.01 1.20 1.32
CA PHE A 68 13.69 1.94 2.53
C PHE A 68 14.95 2.10 3.39
N ILE A 69 15.26 3.33 3.79
CA ILE A 69 16.43 3.63 4.61
C ILE A 69 16.03 3.47 6.09
N PRO A 70 16.74 2.61 6.85
CA PRO A 70 16.50 2.49 8.28
C PRO A 70 16.67 3.84 8.99
N GLY A 71 15.72 4.20 9.86
CA GLY A 71 15.71 5.45 10.60
C GLY A 71 14.84 6.55 9.98
N MET A 72 14.21 6.32 8.82
CA MET A 72 13.36 7.32 8.17
C MET A 72 12.14 7.73 9.01
N LEU A 73 11.64 6.85 9.88
CA LEU A 73 10.49 7.13 10.75
C LEU A 73 10.87 7.32 12.22
N THR A 74 12.08 6.91 12.61
CA THR A 74 12.49 6.87 14.03
C THR A 74 13.60 7.86 14.37
N ASN A 75 14.43 8.27 13.41
CA ASN A 75 15.60 9.12 13.66
C ASN A 75 15.41 10.54 13.11
N GLN A 76 15.01 11.47 13.98
CA GLN A 76 14.86 12.90 13.66
C GLN A 76 16.16 13.59 13.21
N ARG A 77 17.33 13.01 13.54
CA ARG A 77 18.64 13.55 13.18
C ARG A 77 19.16 13.04 11.83
N LEU A 78 18.34 12.28 11.08
CA LEU A 78 18.70 11.93 9.70
C LEU A 78 18.80 13.21 8.86
N HIS A 79 20.04 13.64 8.62
CA HIS A 79 20.39 14.75 7.74
C HIS A 79 21.02 14.18 6.46
N GLY A 80 20.59 14.65 5.28
CA GLY A 80 21.15 14.24 3.98
C GLY A 80 20.10 14.12 2.87
N LEU A 81 20.37 13.24 1.89
CA LEU A 81 19.50 12.97 0.72
C LEU A 81 18.16 12.30 1.05
N THR A 82 17.95 11.89 2.30
CA THR A 82 16.73 11.20 2.73
C THR A 82 16.29 11.81 4.04
N ARG A 83 15.13 12.46 4.00
CA ARG A 83 14.59 13.23 5.12
C ARG A 83 13.78 12.31 6.02
N TYR A 84 13.93 12.50 7.33
CA TYR A 84 12.99 11.97 8.31
C TYR A 84 11.57 12.45 7.99
N VAL A 85 10.62 11.52 7.99
CA VAL A 85 9.22 11.77 7.64
C VAL A 85 8.34 11.35 8.81
N GLU A 86 7.33 12.19 9.10
CA GLU A 86 6.32 11.95 10.14
C GLU A 86 4.95 11.78 9.48
N PRO A 87 4.66 10.60 8.90
CA PRO A 87 3.35 10.28 8.41
C PRO A 87 2.40 9.89 9.54
N ASP A 88 1.12 10.15 9.35
CA ASP A 88 0.06 9.72 10.28
C ASP A 88 -0.47 8.33 9.91
N VAL A 89 -0.18 7.86 8.69
CA VAL A 89 -0.55 6.52 8.21
C VAL A 89 0.41 6.05 7.12
N ILE A 90 0.69 4.75 7.11
CA ILE A 90 1.55 4.11 6.09
C ILE A 90 0.75 3.12 5.25
N VAL A 91 1.00 3.13 3.94
CA VAL A 91 0.51 2.14 2.97
C VAL A 91 1.70 1.34 2.44
N ALA A 92 1.80 0.06 2.80
CA ALA A 92 2.86 -0.84 2.33
C ALA A 92 2.38 -1.77 1.21
N THR A 93 3.20 -1.98 0.17
CA THR A 93 2.86 -2.93 -0.91
C THR A 93 3.11 -4.38 -0.51
N ASP A 94 4.16 -4.66 0.26
CA ASP A 94 4.46 -6.03 0.67
C ASP A 94 5.05 -6.05 2.07
N PRO A 95 4.36 -6.66 3.05
CA PRO A 95 4.87 -6.75 4.41
C PRO A 95 6.24 -7.43 4.56
N ILE A 96 6.61 -8.32 3.65
CA ILE A 96 7.92 -8.98 3.68
C ILE A 96 9.00 -8.07 3.13
N GLY A 97 8.76 -7.45 1.97
CA GLY A 97 9.72 -6.51 1.36
C GLY A 97 9.90 -5.22 2.15
N ASP A 98 8.81 -4.73 2.74
CA ASP A 98 8.74 -3.43 3.42
C ASP A 98 8.79 -3.60 4.96
N ALA A 99 9.32 -4.73 5.44
CA ALA A 99 9.36 -5.10 6.86
C ALA A 99 10.05 -4.03 7.74
N GLN A 100 11.07 -3.34 7.20
CA GLN A 100 11.76 -2.27 7.92
C GLN A 100 10.81 -1.09 8.22
N ALA A 101 10.04 -0.66 7.21
CA ALA A 101 9.07 0.42 7.36
C ALA A 101 7.97 0.03 8.34
N ILE A 102 7.49 -1.21 8.27
CA ILE A 102 6.47 -1.73 9.20
C ILE A 102 7.00 -1.77 10.63
N THR A 103 8.24 -2.24 10.82
CA THR A 103 8.85 -2.34 12.15
C THR A 103 9.00 -0.97 12.79
N GLU A 104 9.49 0.02 12.03
CA GLU A 104 9.61 1.39 12.53
C GLU A 104 8.24 2.04 12.78
N ALA A 105 7.26 1.82 11.91
CA ALA A 105 5.90 2.32 12.10
C ALA A 105 5.25 1.77 13.37
N VAL A 106 5.42 0.48 13.66
CA VAL A 106 4.97 -0.14 14.92
C VAL A 106 5.65 0.48 16.14
N GLN A 107 6.96 0.79 16.05
CA GLN A 107 7.69 1.41 17.16
C GLN A 107 7.19 2.83 17.46
N VAL A 108 6.82 3.59 16.44
CA VAL A 108 6.30 4.96 16.57
C VAL A 108 4.80 4.97 16.88
N GLY A 109 4.08 3.88 16.59
CA GLY A 109 2.63 3.78 16.78
C GLY A 109 1.82 4.33 15.61
N ILE A 110 2.39 4.32 14.40
CA ILE A 110 1.72 4.78 13.18
C ILE A 110 0.89 3.61 12.60
N PRO A 111 -0.41 3.81 12.29
CA PRO A 111 -1.24 2.77 11.70
C PRO A 111 -0.79 2.36 10.30
N ILE A 112 -0.96 1.07 10.01
CA ILE A 112 -0.42 0.42 8.81
C ILE A 112 -1.53 -0.22 7.99
N VAL A 113 -1.66 0.25 6.75
CA VAL A 113 -2.43 -0.39 5.68
C VAL A 113 -1.47 -1.17 4.80
N ALA A 114 -1.76 -2.43 4.46
CA ALA A 114 -0.85 -3.18 3.60
C ALA A 114 -1.54 -4.17 2.67
N LEU A 115 -0.97 -4.31 1.47
CA LEU A 115 -1.35 -5.34 0.51
C LEU A 115 -0.71 -6.68 0.91
N CYS A 116 -1.54 -7.67 1.21
CA CYS A 116 -1.09 -8.96 1.73
C CYS A 116 -1.50 -10.09 0.80
N ASP A 117 -0.52 -10.86 0.36
CA ASP A 117 -0.72 -12.15 -0.27
C ASP A 117 -0.80 -13.25 0.81
N THR A 118 -1.11 -14.47 0.40
CA THR A 118 -1.31 -15.66 1.23
C THR A 118 -0.10 -16.05 2.06
N ASN A 119 1.11 -15.64 1.66
CA ASN A 119 2.35 -15.89 2.40
C ASN A 119 2.71 -14.79 3.39
N ASN A 120 1.97 -13.67 3.45
CA ASN A 120 2.29 -12.57 4.35
C ASN A 120 1.68 -12.79 5.75
N MET A 121 2.41 -12.37 6.79
CA MET A 121 1.89 -12.32 8.16
C MET A 121 1.18 -10.99 8.40
N THR A 122 -0.02 -11.04 8.99
CA THR A 122 -0.86 -9.85 9.23
C THR A 122 -0.81 -9.34 10.67
N LYS A 123 0.19 -9.75 11.46
CA LYS A 123 0.24 -9.48 12.91
C LYS A 123 0.35 -7.98 13.26
N TYR A 124 1.08 -7.24 12.43
CA TYR A 124 1.40 -5.82 12.66
C TYR A 124 0.66 -4.89 11.70
N ILE A 125 -0.40 -5.36 11.06
CA ILE A 125 -1.10 -4.64 10.00
C ILE A 125 -2.52 -4.38 10.48
N ASP A 126 -2.90 -3.10 10.57
CA ASP A 126 -4.21 -2.68 11.05
C ASP A 126 -5.29 -2.90 9.99
N VAL A 127 -4.98 -2.54 8.74
CA VAL A 127 -5.88 -2.73 7.60
C VAL A 127 -5.21 -3.59 6.52
N VAL A 128 -5.66 -4.84 6.47
CA VAL A 128 -5.19 -5.82 5.48
C VAL A 128 -6.02 -5.73 4.21
N ILE A 129 -5.37 -5.52 3.07
CA ILE A 129 -5.98 -5.67 1.74
C ILE A 129 -5.47 -7.01 1.16
N PRO A 130 -6.30 -8.08 1.16
CA PRO A 130 -5.88 -9.35 0.61
C PRO A 130 -5.77 -9.25 -0.90
N THR A 131 -4.57 -9.40 -1.46
CA THR A 131 -4.36 -9.34 -2.91
C THR A 131 -3.04 -9.99 -3.33
N ASN A 132 -2.90 -10.28 -4.62
CA ASN A 132 -1.62 -10.68 -5.20
C ASN A 132 -0.69 -9.46 -5.25
N ASN A 133 0.30 -9.41 -4.36
CA ASN A 133 1.29 -8.33 -4.29
C ASN A 133 2.56 -8.58 -5.11
N LYS A 134 2.55 -9.57 -6.01
CA LYS A 134 3.68 -9.91 -6.91
C LYS A 134 3.39 -9.59 -8.37
N GLY A 135 2.14 -9.74 -8.79
CA GLY A 135 1.74 -9.53 -10.18
C GLY A 135 1.66 -8.06 -10.55
N ARG A 136 2.30 -7.66 -11.66
CA ARG A 136 2.25 -6.29 -12.20
C ARG A 136 0.82 -5.75 -12.33
N LYS A 137 -0.02 -6.46 -13.09
CA LYS A 137 -1.43 -6.08 -13.32
C LYS A 137 -2.25 -6.05 -12.03
N ALA A 138 -1.97 -6.96 -11.10
CA ALA A 138 -2.68 -7.01 -9.82
C ALA A 138 -2.37 -5.77 -8.98
N LEU A 139 -1.09 -5.40 -8.87
CA LEU A 139 -0.67 -4.19 -8.15
C LEU A 139 -1.25 -2.92 -8.80
N SER A 140 -1.13 -2.78 -10.12
CA SER A 140 -1.70 -1.65 -10.86
C SER A 140 -3.20 -1.50 -10.62
N MET A 141 -3.96 -2.60 -10.74
CA MET A 141 -5.41 -2.57 -10.55
C MET A 141 -5.81 -2.21 -9.10
N ILE A 142 -5.11 -2.74 -8.10
CA ILE A 142 -5.42 -2.46 -6.70
C ILE A 142 -5.12 -1.00 -6.34
N TYR A 143 -3.97 -0.48 -6.75
CA TYR A 143 -3.63 0.93 -6.53
C TYR A 143 -4.58 1.86 -7.28
N TYR A 144 -4.98 1.51 -8.51
CA TYR A 144 -6.00 2.24 -9.26
C TYR A 144 -7.34 2.29 -8.50
N LEU A 145 -7.87 1.14 -8.09
CA LEU A 145 -9.14 1.05 -7.36
C LEU A 145 -9.08 1.82 -6.03
N LEU A 146 -7.97 1.70 -5.31
CA LEU A 146 -7.76 2.44 -4.07
C LEU A 146 -7.71 3.95 -4.32
N THR A 147 -6.99 4.41 -5.36
CA THR A 147 -6.95 5.83 -5.77
C THR A 147 -8.36 6.33 -6.06
N LYS A 148 -9.09 5.61 -6.91
CA LYS A 148 -10.44 5.96 -7.34
C LYS A 148 -11.38 6.11 -6.16
N GLU A 149 -11.37 5.17 -5.22
CA GLU A 149 -12.23 5.22 -4.04
C GLU A 149 -11.83 6.35 -3.08
N VAL A 150 -10.54 6.59 -2.86
CA VAL A 150 -10.07 7.70 -2.01
C VAL A 150 -10.47 9.06 -2.60
N LEU A 151 -10.26 9.26 -3.91
CA LEU A 151 -10.61 10.51 -4.59
C LEU A 151 -12.13 10.71 -4.67
N ARG A 152 -12.89 9.62 -4.88
CA ARG A 152 -14.36 9.64 -4.82
C ARG A 152 -14.88 10.11 -3.46
N LEU A 153 -14.29 9.62 -2.37
CA LEU A 153 -14.65 10.05 -1.01
C LEU A 153 -14.27 11.50 -0.72
N ARG A 154 -13.22 12.01 -1.36
CA ARG A 154 -12.79 13.41 -1.27
C ARG A 154 -13.52 14.35 -2.24
N GLY A 155 -14.42 13.83 -3.09
CA GLY A 155 -15.17 14.63 -4.06
C GLY A 155 -14.33 15.14 -5.24
N VAL A 156 -13.15 14.59 -5.47
CA VAL A 156 -12.28 14.95 -6.59
C VAL A 156 -12.64 14.07 -7.78
N ALA A 157 -13.04 14.69 -8.89
CA ALA A 157 -13.28 13.96 -10.14
C ALA A 157 -11.95 13.51 -10.74
N THR A 158 -11.90 12.26 -11.18
CA THR A 158 -10.67 11.64 -11.68
C THR A 158 -10.93 10.99 -13.03
N SER A 159 -10.11 11.29 -14.03
CA SER A 159 -10.14 10.66 -15.36
C SER A 159 -9.11 9.54 -15.53
N LEU A 160 -8.46 9.14 -14.44
CA LEU A 160 -7.46 8.08 -14.44
C LEU A 160 -8.08 6.75 -14.88
N THR A 161 -7.32 6.04 -15.68
CA THR A 161 -7.60 4.71 -16.19
C THR A 161 -6.70 3.68 -15.50
N PRO A 162 -7.06 2.38 -15.51
CA PRO A 162 -6.17 1.34 -15.00
C PRO A 162 -4.82 1.29 -15.73
N GLU A 163 -4.79 1.70 -17.00
CA GLU A 163 -3.62 1.70 -17.87
C GLU A 163 -2.58 2.72 -17.38
N ASP A 164 -3.02 3.84 -16.81
CA ASP A 164 -2.14 4.87 -16.22
C ASP A 164 -1.34 4.36 -15.00
N PHE A 165 -1.73 3.21 -14.44
CA PHE A 165 -1.04 2.58 -13.31
C PHE A 165 -0.17 1.39 -13.76
N GLU A 166 -0.18 1.02 -15.03
CA GLU A 166 0.71 -0.02 -15.57
C GLU A 166 2.05 0.60 -15.98
N THR A 167 3.15 -0.07 -15.63
CA THR A 167 4.46 0.29 -16.20
C THR A 167 4.53 -0.18 -17.65
N GLU A 168 4.84 0.74 -18.57
CA GLU A 168 5.35 0.37 -19.90
C GLU A 168 6.65 -0.44 -19.74
N LEU A 169 6.80 -1.49 -20.54
CA LEU A 169 7.91 -2.45 -20.48
C LEU A 169 9.22 -1.83 -20.99
#